data_AF-A0A5J6A0P1-F1
#
_entry.id   AF-A0A5J6A0P1-F1
#
_cell.length_a   1.000
_cell.length_b   1.000
_cell.length_c   1.000
_cell.angle_alpha   90.00
_cell.angle_beta   90.00
_cell.angle_gamma   90.00
#
_symmetry.space_group_name_H-M   'P 1'
#
loop_
_entity.id
_entity.type
_entity.pdbx_description
1 polymer ?
#
loop_
_entity_poly.entity_id
_entity_poly.type
_entity_poly.pdbx_seq_one_letter_code
_entity_poly.pdbx_strand_id
1 'polypeptide(L)' 'KLKEIDRFDACFFGVHPKQAHTMDPQLRLMLEISYEAIVDGGINPVSMRVTNTGVYIGVIASESREVFGKDP' A
#
# COMPACT_ATOMS: atom_id res chain seq x y z
N LYS A 1 11.14 11.76 10.29
CA LYS A 1 10.18 10.67 10.60
C LYS A 1 8.93 10.95 9.76
N LEU A 2 8.49 10.04 8.88
CA LEU A 2 7.18 10.21 8.24
C LEU A 2 6.13 10.19 9.35
N LYS A 3 5.17 11.11 9.29
CA LYS A 3 4.03 11.12 10.20
C LYS A 3 3.10 9.98 9.76
N GLU A 4 2.53 9.27 10.73
CA GLU A 4 1.45 8.29 10.50
C GLU A 4 1.78 7.05 9.65
N ILE A 5 3.05 6.60 9.61
CA ILE A 5 3.45 5.37 8.89
C ILE A 5 2.69 4.10 9.33
N ASP A 6 2.07 4.14 10.51
CA ASP A 6 1.32 3.03 11.08
C ASP A 6 -0.16 3.03 10.66
N ARG A 7 -0.68 4.13 10.10
CA ARG A 7 -2.07 4.24 9.64
C ARG A 7 -2.24 3.57 8.28
N PHE A 8 -3.39 2.93 8.10
CA PHE A 8 -3.80 2.34 6.84
C PHE A 8 -5.31 2.10 6.82
N ASP A 9 -6.03 2.57 5.80
CA ASP A 9 -7.46 2.26 5.62
C ASP A 9 -7.67 0.88 4.99
N ALA A 10 -7.54 -0.16 5.82
CA ALA A 10 -7.63 -1.54 5.36
C ALA A 10 -8.97 -1.87 4.68
N CYS A 11 -10.08 -1.34 5.19
CA CYS A 11 -11.41 -1.60 4.64
C CYS A 11 -11.56 -1.03 3.23
N PHE A 12 -11.03 0.18 2.99
CA PHE A 12 -11.03 0.81 1.68
C PHE A 12 -10.31 -0.04 0.63
N PHE A 13 -9.17 -0.61 0.97
CA PHE A 13 -8.39 -1.49 0.10
C PHE A 13 -8.87 -2.95 0.08
N GLY A 14 -9.96 -3.29 0.78
CA GLY A 14 -10.48 -4.66 0.85
C GLY A 14 -9.57 -5.63 1.60
N VAL A 15 -8.71 -5.13 2.48
CA VAL A 15 -7.78 -5.92 3.31
C VAL A 15 -8.41 -6.22 4.66
N HIS A 16 -8.41 -7.50 5.06
CA HIS A 16 -8.89 -7.87 6.39
C HIS A 16 -7.96 -7.30 7.49
N PRO A 17 -8.47 -6.77 8.62
CA PRO A 17 -7.64 -6.10 9.64
C PRO A 17 -6.43 -6.91 10.12
N LYS A 18 -6.60 -8.22 10.33
CA LYS A 18 -5.50 -9.13 10.70
C LYS A 18 -4.37 -9.18 9.65
N GLN A 19 -4.71 -9.08 8.36
CA GLN A 19 -3.71 -9.07 7.28
C GLN A 19 -3.03 -7.71 7.21
N ALA A 20 -3.77 -6.62 7.40
CA ALA A 20 -3.24 -5.26 7.42
C ALA A 20 -2.14 -5.07 8.48
N HIS A 21 -2.28 -5.70 9.65
CA HIS A 21 -1.27 -5.66 10.71
C HIS A 21 0.05 -6.35 10.34
N THR A 22 0.02 -7.30 9.41
CA THR A 22 1.21 -8.03 8.95
C THR A 22 1.81 -7.48 7.66
N MET A 23 1.17 -6.47 7.05
CA MET A 23 1.66 -5.86 5.82
C MET A 23 2.83 -4.92 6.10
N ASP A 24 3.82 -4.93 5.20
CA ASP A 24 4.90 -3.96 5.19
C ASP A 24 4.32 -2.53 5.22
N PRO A 25 4.73 -1.66 6.17
CA PRO A 25 4.29 -0.26 6.19
C PRO A 25 4.56 0.50 4.88
N GLN A 26 5.65 0.20 4.17
CA GLN A 26 5.95 0.77 2.86
C GLN A 26 4.91 0.37 1.82
N LEU A 27 4.44 -0.87 1.85
CA LEU A 27 3.37 -1.35 0.95
C LEU A 27 2.04 -0.67 1.27
N ARG A 28 1.69 -0.54 2.56
CA ARG A 28 0.46 0.14 3.00
C ARG A 28 0.43 1.59 2.53
N LEU A 29 1.52 2.31 2.76
CA LEU A 29 1.67 3.70 2.32
C LEU A 29 1.64 3.82 0.79
N MET A 30 2.30 2.91 0.08
CA MET A 30 2.30 2.91 -1.38
C MET A 30 0.89 2.77 -1.96
N LEU A 31 0.02 1.95 -1.37
CA LEU A 31 -1.36 1.80 -1.82
C LEU A 31 -2.14 3.12 -1.68
N GLU A 32 -2.01 3.80 -0.54
CA GLU A 32 -2.66 5.09 -0.29
C GLU A 32 -2.16 6.18 -1.22
N ILE A 33 -0.84 6.37 -1.31
CA ILE A 33 -0.24 7.39 -2.18
C ILE A 33 -0.55 7.13 -3.65
N SER A 34 -0.55 5.87 -4.10
CA SER A 34 -0.92 5.54 -5.48
C SER A 34 -2.37 5.92 -5.78
N TYR A 35 -3.28 5.69 -4.84
CA TYR A 35 -4.68 6.10 -4.98
C TYR A 35 -4.82 7.62 -5.01
N GLU A 36 -4.16 8.33 -4.08
CA GLU A 36 -4.15 9.79 -4.02
C GLU A 36 -3.63 10.41 -5.32
N ALA A 37 -2.52 9.89 -5.87
CA ALA A 37 -1.93 10.37 -7.11
C ALA A 37 -2.88 10.21 -8.32
N ILE A 38 -3.65 9.13 -8.38
CA ILE A 38 -4.65 8.92 -9.44
C ILE A 38 -5.76 9.99 -9.34
N VAL A 39 -6.29 10.21 -8.13
CA VAL A 39 -7.38 11.18 -7.89
C VAL A 39 -6.90 12.61 -8.07
N ASP A 40 -5.68 12.94 -7.63
CA ASP A 40 -5.04 14.25 -7.85
C ASP A 40 -4.91 14.56 -9.35
N GLY A 41 -4.62 13.55 -10.17
CA GLY A 41 -4.65 13.65 -11.62
C GLY A 41 -6.05 13.82 -12.25
N GLY A 42 -7.12 13.88 -11.44
CA GLY A 42 -8.51 13.95 -11.89
C GLY A 42 -9.02 12.67 -12.54
N ILE A 43 -8.29 11.56 -12.39
CA ILE A 43 -8.65 10.27 -12.98
C ILE A 43 -9.56 9.52 -11.99
N ASN A 44 -10.66 8.97 -12.48
CA ASN A 44 -11.47 8.07 -11.68
C ASN A 44 -10.75 6.70 -11.55
N PRO A 45 -10.37 6.25 -10.35
CA PRO A 45 -9.69 4.96 -10.18
C PRO A 45 -10.49 3.76 -10.74
N VAL A 46 -11.81 3.86 -10.77
CA VAL A 46 -12.69 2.82 -11.36
C VAL A 46 -12.50 2.73 -12.88
N SER A 47 -12.21 3.84 -13.57
CA SER A 47 -11.99 3.82 -15.02
C SER A 47 -10.65 3.19 -15.43
N MET A 48 -9.75 2.97 -14.47
CA MET A 48 -8.49 2.25 -14.69
C MET A 48 -8.65 0.73 -14.50
N ARG A 49 -9.82 0.24 -14.10
CA ARG A 49 -10.06 -1.20 -14.01
C ARG A 49 -10.12 -1.80 -15.41
N VAL A 50 -9.50 -2.96 -15.60
CA VAL A 50 -9.50 -3.71 -16.87
C VAL A 50 -8.86 -2.92 -18.04
N THR A 51 -7.89 -2.07 -17.73
CA THR A 51 -7.04 -1.42 -18.73
C THR A 51 -5.68 -2.13 -18.83
N ASN A 52 -4.89 -1.78 -19.85
CA ASN A 52 -3.50 -2.21 -19.94
C ASN A 52 -2.54 -1.26 -19.17
N THR A 53 -2.93 -0.83 -17.97
CA THR A 53 -2.10 0.06 -17.14
C THR A 53 -1.03 -0.74 -16.41
N GLY A 54 0.24 -0.38 -16.62
CA GLY A 54 1.37 -0.96 -15.88
C GLY A 54 1.62 -0.27 -14.53
N VAL A 55 2.16 -1.03 -13.58
CA VAL A 55 2.62 -0.53 -12.27
C VAL A 55 4.10 -0.89 -12.12
N TYR A 56 4.95 0.10 -11.88
CA TYR A 56 6.39 -0.06 -11.70
C TYR A 56 6.79 0.51 -10.35
N ILE A 57 7.44 -0.31 -9.52
CA ILE A 57 7.79 0.05 -8.14
C ILE A 57 9.29 -0.16 -7.95
N GLY A 58 10.00 0.90 -7.55
CA GLY A 58 11.37 0.79 -7.10
C GLY A 58 11.42 0.46 -5.61
N VAL A 59 11.90 -0.73 -5.25
CA VAL A 59 12.08 -1.14 -3.84
C VAL A 59 13.55 -1.54 -3.65
N ILE A 60 14.20 -0.94 -2.65
CA ILE A 60 15.62 -1.20 -2.35
C ILE A 60 15.76 -2.07 -1.08
N ALA A 61 14.80 -2.00 -0.15
CA ALA A 61 14.81 -2.80 1.07
C ALA A 61 13.38 -3.16 1.52
N SER A 62 13.17 -4.43 1.88
CA SER A 62 11.93 -4.96 2.48
C SER A 62 12.20 -5.50 3.87
N GLU A 63 12.72 -4.63 4.74
CA GLU A 63 13.18 -4.97 6.10
C GLU A 63 12.03 -5.43 7.02
N SER A 64 10.76 -5.20 6.65
CA SER A 64 9.61 -5.68 7.41
C SER A 64 9.55 -7.21 7.50
N ARG A 65 9.99 -7.93 6.45
CA ARG A 65 9.97 -9.41 6.43
C ARG A 65 10.98 -10.02 7.41
N GLU A 66 12.05 -9.31 7.72
CA GLU A 66 13.04 -9.74 8.72
C GLU A 66 12.55 -9.51 10.15
N VAL A 67 11.69 -8.50 10.37
CA VAL A 67 11.11 -8.19 11.68
C VAL A 67 9.96 -9.13 12.04
N PHE A 68 9.11 -9.50 11.06
CA PHE A 68 8.01 -10.46 11.28
C PHE A 68 8.41 -11.93 11.08
N GLY A 69 9.65 -12.20 10.67
CA GLY A 69 10.23 -13.55 10.55
C GLY A 69 10.79 -14.11 11.86
N LYS A 70 10.67 -13.37 12.97
CA LYS A 70 11.06 -13.79 14.31
C LYS A 70 9.88 -13.62 15.28
N ASP A 71 8.98 -14.58 15.26
CA ASP A 71 8.35 -15.04 16.49
C ASP A 71 8.83 -16.50 16.72
N PRO A 72 9.02 -16.94 17.98
CA PRO A 72 9.67 -18.20 18.34
C PRO A 72 8.93 -19.47 17.90
#